data_AF-A0A1F7FHQ9-F1
#
_entry.id   AF-A0A1F7FHQ9-F1
#
_cell.length_a   1.000
_cell.length_b   1.000
_cell.length_c   1.000
_cell.angle_alpha   90.00
_cell.angle_beta   90.00
_cell.angle_gamma   90.00
#
_symmetry.space_group_name_H-M   'P 1'
#
loop_
_entity.id
_entity.type
_entity.pdbx_description
1 polymer ?
#
loop_
_entity_poly.entity_id
_entity_poly.type
_entity_poly.pdbx_seq_one_letter_code
_entity_poly.pdbx_strand_id
1 'polypeptide(L)'
;MTKRLLLIAPVFFLLLSGCEAPYYESYALQDDIAVDGDLSDWTTRLYRSDVLPFGFGVVNDRQFLYLCINSWNQKTIRQLNIFGFTVRLKSNLLPKEGFAIKFPLGHGKPITRSQRPPGPDSLDRTAIVSTGEDMLELTGAGKNESLKLSRAAAESLGLLIASKTQNSRFCYEIRIPLTGDTAIGLPAGAWCDSMAIVSFESEVPDFEKNRPDDMPKGRDGGGMGPPGGSGGFGGGSGGGGFSRGPGGGGGMGPPGGGGHRGGGGPPGRMSMERPEPIKGEITIKLARIP
;
A
#
# COMPACT_ATOMS: atom_id res chain seq x y z
N MET A 1 -9.01 -76.29 17.52
CA MET A 1 -8.18 -75.18 18.05
C MET A 1 -7.73 -74.31 16.89
N THR A 2 -8.47 -73.24 16.56
CA THR A 2 -8.20 -72.42 15.37
C THR A 2 -7.87 -70.99 15.77
N LYS A 3 -6.60 -70.63 15.52
CA LYS A 3 -6.02 -69.30 15.65
C LYS A 3 -6.67 -68.36 14.64
N ARG A 4 -7.44 -67.38 15.11
CA ARG A 4 -7.82 -66.16 14.38
C ARG A 4 -7.42 -64.99 15.26
N LEU A 5 -6.16 -64.59 15.19
CA LEU A 5 -5.67 -63.40 15.89
C LEU A 5 -4.70 -62.65 14.97
N LEU A 6 -4.85 -61.32 14.98
CA LEU A 6 -3.98 -60.30 14.41
C LEU A 6 -3.93 -60.15 12.88
N LEU A 7 -4.78 -59.26 12.36
CA LEU A 7 -4.50 -58.48 11.13
C LEU A 7 -5.25 -57.13 11.13
N ILE A 8 -5.41 -56.48 12.30
CA ILE A 8 -6.07 -55.16 12.43
C ILE A 8 -5.09 -54.05 12.90
N ALA A 9 -3.88 -54.42 13.33
CA ALA A 9 -2.93 -53.47 13.92
C ALA A 9 -2.22 -52.48 12.96
N PRO A 10 -1.97 -52.74 11.66
CA PRO A 10 -1.18 -51.80 10.84
C PRO A 10 -1.97 -50.65 10.21
N VAL A 11 -3.31 -50.67 10.20
CA VAL A 11 -4.13 -49.63 9.55
C VAL A 11 -4.40 -48.44 10.47
N PHE A 12 -4.40 -48.65 11.79
CA PHE A 12 -4.65 -47.57 12.76
C PHE A 12 -3.45 -46.61 12.91
N PHE A 13 -2.24 -47.06 12.56
CA PHE A 13 -1.03 -46.25 12.71
C PHE A 13 -0.86 -45.18 11.61
N LEU A 14 -1.54 -45.33 10.47
CA LEU A 14 -1.44 -44.38 9.34
C LEU A 14 -2.33 -43.13 9.51
N LEU A 15 -3.30 -43.16 10.43
CA LEU A 15 -4.25 -42.05 10.66
C LEU A 15 -3.73 -41.00 11.67
N LEU A 16 -2.56 -41.21 12.26
CA LEU A 16 -1.93 -40.24 13.19
C LEU A 16 -0.90 -39.34 12.51
N SER A 17 -0.86 -39.31 11.18
CA SER A 17 -0.06 -38.35 10.41
C SER A 17 -0.70 -36.96 10.53
N GLY A 18 -0.52 -36.32 11.69
CA GLY A 18 -0.95 -34.95 11.94
C GLY A 18 -0.21 -34.02 10.98
N CYS A 19 -0.97 -33.40 10.07
CA CYS A 19 -0.47 -32.31 9.24
C CYS A 19 -0.23 -31.11 10.18
N GLU A 20 0.99 -30.98 10.70
CA GLU A 20 1.40 -29.79 11.43
C GLU A 20 1.37 -28.61 10.44
N ALA A 21 0.65 -27.54 10.80
CA ALA A 21 0.57 -26.38 9.94
C ALA A 21 1.97 -25.80 9.73
N PRO A 22 2.35 -25.43 8.50
CA PRO A 22 3.66 -24.87 8.24
C PRO A 22 3.84 -23.58 9.04
N TYR A 23 5.02 -23.41 9.62
CA TYR A 23 5.43 -22.19 10.31
C TYR A 23 6.81 -21.76 9.86
N TYR A 24 7.11 -20.49 10.08
CA TYR A 24 8.43 -19.91 9.85
C TYR A 24 9.13 -19.71 11.19
N GLU A 25 10.39 -20.12 11.28
CA GLU A 25 11.20 -19.81 12.47
C GLU A 25 11.69 -18.38 12.37
N SER A 26 11.57 -17.60 13.43
CA SER A 26 12.35 -16.37 13.51
C SER A 26 13.80 -16.71 13.89
N TYR A 27 14.72 -15.87 13.46
CA TYR A 27 16.10 -15.96 13.91
C TYR A 27 16.28 -15.19 15.22
N ALA A 28 17.16 -15.68 16.11
CA ALA A 28 17.65 -14.86 17.21
C ALA A 28 18.52 -13.74 16.64
N LEU A 29 18.25 -12.51 17.07
CA LEU A 29 19.04 -11.34 16.67
C LEU A 29 20.51 -11.53 17.12
N GLN A 30 21.43 -11.60 16.15
CA GLN A 30 22.88 -11.68 16.42
C GLN A 30 23.56 -10.32 16.30
N ASP A 31 23.06 -9.49 15.39
CA ASP A 31 23.52 -8.13 15.10
C ASP A 31 22.31 -7.19 15.14
N ASP A 32 22.53 -5.92 15.51
CA ASP A 32 21.47 -4.92 15.51
C ASP A 32 20.87 -4.75 14.10
N ILE A 33 19.53 -4.64 14.03
CA ILE A 33 18.80 -4.31 12.79
C ILE A 33 18.43 -2.83 12.85
N ALA A 34 18.91 -2.05 11.88
CA ALA A 34 18.43 -0.69 11.68
C ALA A 34 17.02 -0.75 11.07
N VAL A 35 16.09 0.04 11.62
CA VAL A 35 14.74 0.17 11.05
C VAL A 35 14.71 1.43 10.19
N ASP A 36 15.25 1.33 8.98
CA ASP A 36 15.45 2.45 8.05
C ASP A 36 14.89 2.19 6.64
N GLY A 37 14.29 1.01 6.43
CA GLY A 37 13.75 0.57 5.15
C GLY A 37 14.82 0.07 4.19
N ASP A 38 16.01 -0.31 4.65
CA ASP A 38 17.07 -0.88 3.81
C ASP A 38 17.13 -2.41 3.91
N LEU A 39 17.06 -3.09 2.76
CA LEU A 39 17.07 -4.56 2.72
C LEU A 39 18.42 -5.20 3.06
N SER A 40 19.50 -4.41 3.18
CA SER A 40 20.85 -4.92 3.41
C SER A 40 20.94 -5.82 4.65
N ASP A 41 20.30 -5.43 5.76
CA ASP A 41 20.27 -6.18 7.03
C ASP A 41 19.47 -7.51 6.93
N TRP A 42 18.68 -7.68 5.87
CA TRP A 42 17.73 -8.79 5.72
C TRP A 42 18.14 -9.83 4.69
N THR A 43 19.18 -9.59 3.89
CA THR A 43 19.49 -10.39 2.68
C THR A 43 19.53 -11.91 2.88
N THR A 44 19.98 -12.41 4.04
CA THR A 44 20.03 -13.85 4.37
C THR A 44 18.85 -14.35 5.21
N ARG A 45 17.91 -13.46 5.55
CA ARG A 45 16.83 -13.66 6.53
C ARG A 45 15.43 -13.49 5.92
N LEU A 46 15.34 -13.45 4.58
CA LEU A 46 14.09 -13.30 3.84
C LEU A 46 13.51 -14.66 3.41
N TYR A 47 12.28 -14.89 3.81
CA TYR A 47 11.42 -15.96 3.30
C TYR A 47 10.70 -15.51 2.04
N ARG A 48 10.59 -16.44 1.08
CA ARG A 48 9.67 -16.31 -0.04
C ARG A 48 8.33 -16.93 0.36
N SER A 49 7.26 -16.18 0.18
CA SER A 49 5.91 -16.70 0.39
C SER A 49 5.32 -17.21 -0.92
N ASP A 50 4.63 -18.34 -0.86
CA ASP A 50 3.79 -18.82 -1.97
C ASP A 50 2.37 -18.25 -1.91
N VAL A 51 1.98 -17.65 -0.78
CA VAL A 51 0.62 -17.12 -0.54
C VAL A 51 0.55 -15.60 -0.49
N LEU A 52 1.66 -14.92 -0.21
CA LEU A 52 1.77 -13.45 -0.21
C LEU A 52 2.46 -12.96 -1.49
N PRO A 53 2.09 -11.79 -2.03
CA PRO A 53 2.70 -11.21 -3.23
C PRO A 53 4.06 -10.53 -2.95
N PHE A 54 4.68 -10.83 -1.81
CA PHE A 54 5.93 -10.26 -1.31
C PHE A 54 6.71 -11.29 -0.49
N GLY A 55 8.01 -11.08 -0.37
CA GLY A 55 8.82 -11.80 0.62
C GLY A 55 8.76 -11.09 1.97
N PHE A 56 9.18 -11.79 3.02
CA PHE A 56 9.19 -11.23 4.36
C PHE A 56 10.34 -11.80 5.19
N GLY A 57 10.82 -11.03 6.15
CA GLY A 57 11.83 -11.46 7.13
C GLY A 57 11.28 -11.35 8.53
N VAL A 58 11.71 -12.25 9.41
CA VAL A 58 11.28 -12.29 10.82
C VAL A 58 12.47 -12.59 11.70
N VAL A 59 12.76 -11.69 12.63
CA VAL A 59 13.83 -11.82 13.61
C VAL A 59 13.28 -11.32 14.95
N ASN A 60 13.70 -11.91 16.06
CA ASN A 60 13.36 -11.35 17.36
C ASN A 60 14.56 -11.36 18.30
N ASP A 61 14.53 -10.39 19.23
CA ASP A 61 15.31 -10.42 20.45
C ASP A 61 14.37 -10.67 21.67
N ARG A 62 14.85 -10.44 22.90
CA ARG A 62 14.05 -10.64 24.13
C ARG A 62 12.97 -9.59 24.30
N GLN A 63 13.15 -8.42 23.69
CA GLN A 63 12.36 -7.22 23.89
C GLN A 63 11.51 -6.89 22.66
N PHE A 64 11.95 -7.26 21.47
CA PHE A 64 11.37 -6.83 20.21
C PHE A 64 11.24 -7.95 19.18
N LEU A 65 10.18 -7.86 18.40
CA LEU A 65 9.99 -8.56 17.14
C LEU A 65 10.26 -7.60 15.99
N TYR A 66 11.10 -8.01 15.05
CA TYR A 66 11.42 -7.29 13.83
C TYR A 66 10.77 -8.02 12.67
N LEU A 67 10.05 -7.27 11.84
CA LEU A 67 9.47 -7.77 10.60
C LEU A 67 9.95 -6.91 9.45
N CYS A 68 10.31 -7.57 8.35
CA CYS A 68 10.58 -6.94 7.08
C CYS A 68 9.61 -7.47 6.03
N ILE A 69 9.14 -6.59 5.15
CA ILE A 69 8.37 -6.94 3.96
C ILE A 69 9.14 -6.40 2.76
N ASN A 70 9.35 -7.24 1.75
CA ASN A 70 10.00 -6.82 0.52
C ASN A 70 9.20 -7.21 -0.73
N SER A 71 9.06 -6.27 -1.67
CA SER A 71 8.39 -6.55 -2.93
C SER A 71 9.10 -5.91 -4.11
N TRP A 72 9.10 -6.60 -5.24
CA TRP A 72 9.48 -6.07 -6.56
C TRP A 72 8.26 -5.90 -7.49
N ASN A 73 7.07 -6.33 -7.04
CA ASN A 73 5.85 -6.25 -7.83
C ASN A 73 5.29 -4.83 -7.80
N GLN A 74 5.35 -4.13 -8.94
CA GLN A 74 4.93 -2.73 -9.04
C GLN A 74 3.45 -2.49 -8.66
N LYS A 75 2.57 -3.48 -8.86
CA LYS A 75 1.16 -3.37 -8.42
C LYS A 75 1.08 -3.39 -6.89
N THR A 76 1.78 -4.33 -6.25
CA THR A 76 1.88 -4.44 -4.79
C THR A 76 2.52 -3.20 -4.18
N ILE A 77 3.68 -2.75 -4.67
CA ILE A 77 4.37 -1.56 -4.17
C ILE A 77 3.45 -0.34 -4.22
N ARG A 78 2.77 -0.13 -5.35
CA ARG A 78 1.82 0.97 -5.50
C ARG A 78 0.67 0.87 -4.50
N GLN A 79 0.11 -0.32 -4.31
CA GLN A 79 -0.99 -0.56 -3.38
C GLN A 79 -0.60 -0.25 -1.94
N LEU A 80 0.57 -0.73 -1.50
CA LEU A 80 1.10 -0.48 -0.15
C LEU A 80 1.38 1.02 0.07
N ASN A 81 1.97 1.71 -0.91
CA ASN A 81 2.26 3.14 -0.79
C ASN A 81 0.98 4.01 -0.76
N ILE A 82 -0.03 3.69 -1.59
CA ILE A 82 -1.23 4.53 -1.70
C ILE A 82 -2.22 4.26 -0.56
N PHE A 83 -2.50 3.00 -0.27
CA PHE A 83 -3.58 2.61 0.67
C PHE A 83 -3.07 2.21 2.03
N GLY A 84 -1.75 2.13 2.19
CA GLY A 84 -1.18 1.59 3.40
C GLY A 84 -1.37 0.10 3.51
N PHE A 85 -0.99 -0.39 4.68
CA PHE A 85 -0.99 -1.80 4.95
C PHE A 85 -1.05 -2.05 6.46
N THR A 86 -1.80 -3.07 6.86
CA THR A 86 -2.02 -3.43 8.26
C THR A 86 -1.31 -4.73 8.58
N VAL A 87 -0.34 -4.66 9.49
CA VAL A 87 0.25 -5.83 10.17
C VAL A 87 -0.59 -6.11 11.41
N ARG A 88 -1.13 -7.32 11.55
CA ARG A 88 -1.81 -7.75 12.79
C ARG A 88 -1.07 -8.92 13.41
N LEU A 89 -0.71 -8.78 14.68
CA LEU A 89 -0.14 -9.83 15.52
C LEU A 89 -1.23 -10.46 16.37
N LYS A 90 -1.34 -11.78 16.31
CA LYS A 90 -2.15 -12.58 17.22
C LYS A 90 -1.25 -13.62 17.88
N SER A 91 -1.49 -13.86 19.15
CA SER A 91 -0.84 -14.93 19.91
C SER A 91 -1.84 -15.45 20.93
N ASN A 92 -1.65 -16.68 21.42
CA ASN A 92 -2.39 -17.16 22.58
C ASN A 92 -2.15 -16.31 23.84
N LEU A 93 -1.09 -15.50 23.85
CA LEU A 93 -0.76 -14.54 24.90
C LEU A 93 -1.45 -13.17 24.69
N LEU A 94 -2.04 -12.92 23.52
CA LEU A 94 -2.79 -11.69 23.24
C LEU A 94 -4.30 -11.89 23.38
N PRO A 95 -5.06 -10.79 23.55
CA PRO A 95 -6.51 -10.82 23.33
C PRO A 95 -6.85 -11.33 21.93
N LYS A 96 -8.04 -11.92 21.79
CA LYS A 96 -8.50 -12.55 20.54
C LYS A 96 -8.45 -11.63 19.32
N GLU A 97 -8.68 -10.33 19.51
CA GLU A 97 -8.64 -9.34 18.42
C GLU A 97 -7.21 -9.02 17.93
N GLY A 98 -6.20 -9.35 18.74
CA GLY A 98 -4.80 -9.10 18.45
C GLY A 98 -4.39 -7.63 18.61
N PHE A 99 -3.17 -7.35 18.17
CA PHE A 99 -2.58 -6.03 18.06
C PHE A 99 -2.35 -5.73 16.58
N ALA A 100 -2.73 -4.56 16.08
CA ALA A 100 -2.58 -4.20 14.69
C ALA A 100 -1.95 -2.82 14.52
N ILE A 101 -1.13 -2.71 13.48
CA ILE A 101 -0.43 -1.49 13.08
C ILE A 101 -0.73 -1.25 11.60
N LYS A 102 -1.37 -0.13 11.28
CA LYS A 102 -1.58 0.31 9.91
C LYS A 102 -0.60 1.42 9.56
N PHE A 103 0.18 1.19 8.50
CA PHE A 103 1.15 2.13 7.98
C PHE A 103 1.51 1.84 6.51
N PRO A 104 1.84 2.87 5.71
CA PRO A 104 1.48 4.27 5.97
C PRO A 104 -0.04 4.39 6.08
N LEU A 105 -0.58 5.50 6.60
CA LEU A 105 -2.06 5.69 6.61
C LEU A 105 -2.64 6.00 5.22
N GLY A 106 -1.80 5.99 4.20
CA GLY A 106 -2.14 6.32 2.83
C GLY A 106 -2.40 7.82 2.66
N HIS A 107 -2.22 8.30 1.44
CA HIS A 107 -2.64 9.65 1.07
C HIS A 107 -4.15 9.59 0.82
N GLY A 108 -4.94 9.86 1.86
CA GLY A 108 -6.39 9.85 1.78
C GLY A 108 -6.89 10.59 0.53
N LYS A 109 -7.76 9.93 -0.26
CA LYS A 109 -8.33 10.33 -1.56
C LYS A 109 -7.35 11.03 -2.52
N PRO A 110 -7.02 10.45 -3.70
CA PRO A 110 -6.24 11.16 -4.70
C PRO A 110 -6.93 12.50 -5.00
N ILE A 111 -6.23 13.62 -4.86
CA ILE A 111 -6.76 14.93 -5.20
C ILE A 111 -7.19 14.87 -6.66
N THR A 112 -8.50 14.83 -6.87
CA THR A 112 -9.09 14.81 -8.20
C THR A 112 -8.67 16.09 -8.90
N ARG A 113 -8.09 15.97 -10.12
CA ARG A 113 -7.60 17.09 -10.95
C ARG A 113 -8.61 18.23 -11.17
N SER A 114 -9.88 18.06 -10.81
CA SER A 114 -10.95 19.05 -10.93
C SER A 114 -10.93 20.16 -9.88
N GLN A 115 -10.16 20.03 -8.79
CA GLN A 115 -10.00 21.10 -7.78
C GLN A 115 -8.71 21.92 -8.00
N ARG A 116 -8.29 22.10 -9.25
CA ARG A 116 -7.11 22.90 -9.57
C ARG A 116 -7.51 24.35 -9.86
N PRO A 117 -7.11 25.34 -9.06
CA PRO A 117 -7.13 26.73 -9.50
C PRO A 117 -6.18 26.84 -10.71
N PRO A 118 -6.60 27.46 -11.84
CA PRO A 118 -5.71 27.68 -12.96
C PRO A 118 -4.75 28.82 -12.59
N GLY A 119 -3.54 28.49 -12.14
CA GLY A 119 -2.53 29.46 -11.74
C GLY A 119 -1.13 29.06 -12.24
N PRO A 120 -0.35 30.01 -12.82
CA PRO A 120 0.96 29.75 -13.39
C PRO A 120 2.04 29.88 -12.30
N ASP A 121 2.06 28.94 -11.34
CA ASP A 121 3.23 28.74 -10.48
C ASP A 121 3.30 27.26 -10.10
N SER A 122 3.79 26.48 -11.05
CA SER A 122 3.91 25.02 -10.97
C SER A 122 5.22 24.57 -10.32
N LEU A 123 5.69 25.26 -9.27
CA LEU A 123 6.94 24.93 -8.59
C LEU A 123 6.78 24.12 -7.31
N ASP A 124 5.56 23.90 -6.80
CA ASP A 124 5.35 23.07 -5.60
C ASP A 124 4.53 21.80 -5.90
N ARG A 125 4.95 21.07 -6.92
CA ARG A 125 4.35 19.76 -7.32
C ARG A 125 4.60 18.64 -6.30
N THR A 126 5.41 18.90 -5.28
CA THR A 126 5.92 17.89 -4.33
C THR A 126 5.29 17.96 -2.94
N ALA A 127 4.56 19.03 -2.60
CA ALA A 127 4.12 19.30 -1.23
C ALA A 127 2.78 18.67 -0.81
N ILE A 128 2.10 17.91 -1.68
CA ILE A 128 0.74 17.40 -1.42
C ILE A 128 0.73 15.95 -0.82
N VAL A 129 1.88 15.30 -0.63
CA VAL A 129 1.94 13.84 -0.42
C VAL A 129 2.88 13.45 0.73
N SER A 130 2.89 14.16 1.87
CA SER A 130 3.80 13.80 2.99
C SER A 130 3.16 13.56 4.35
N THR A 131 1.93 14.04 4.62
CA THR A 131 1.35 13.92 5.97
C THR A 131 0.91 12.49 6.35
N GLY A 132 0.61 11.65 5.36
CA GLY A 132 0.24 10.25 5.59
C GLY A 132 1.42 9.31 5.82
N GLU A 133 2.64 9.72 5.42
CA GLU A 133 3.85 8.91 5.60
C GLU A 133 4.35 8.94 7.03
N ASP A 134 4.08 10.02 7.78
CA ASP A 134 4.52 10.21 9.16
C ASP A 134 3.51 9.74 10.21
N MET A 135 2.32 9.31 9.80
CA MET A 135 1.27 8.84 10.71
C MET A 135 1.07 7.34 10.60
N LEU A 136 0.79 6.71 11.72
CA LEU A 136 0.37 5.31 11.85
C LEU A 136 -0.87 5.21 12.73
N GLU A 137 -1.59 4.11 12.59
CA GLU A 137 -2.75 3.79 13.41
C GLU A 137 -2.49 2.48 14.13
N LEU A 138 -2.49 2.55 15.46
CA LEU A 138 -2.44 1.40 16.34
C LEU A 138 -3.86 0.99 16.69
N THR A 139 -4.11 -0.32 16.69
CA THR A 139 -5.35 -0.90 17.21
C THR A 139 -4.96 -2.03 18.15
N GLY A 140 -5.45 -2.03 19.39
CA GLY A 140 -5.07 -3.08 20.33
C GLY A 140 -5.99 -3.25 21.53
N ALA A 141 -6.23 -4.54 21.83
CA ALA A 141 -6.39 -5.14 23.15
C ALA A 141 -7.32 -4.48 24.19
N GLY A 142 -8.49 -3.94 23.82
CA GLY A 142 -9.49 -3.69 24.86
C GLY A 142 -10.77 -2.95 24.50
N LYS A 143 -10.78 -2.09 23.46
CA LYS A 143 -11.95 -1.22 23.20
C LYS A 143 -12.29 -0.92 21.74
N ASN A 144 -11.73 -1.62 20.75
CA ASN A 144 -11.91 -1.25 19.33
C ASN A 144 -11.58 0.24 19.02
N GLU A 145 -10.83 0.89 19.90
CA GLU A 145 -10.38 2.27 19.70
C GLU A 145 -9.07 2.23 18.93
N SER A 146 -9.03 2.96 17.82
CA SER A 146 -7.81 3.15 17.04
C SER A 146 -7.10 4.42 17.47
N LEU A 147 -5.80 4.30 17.74
CA LEU A 147 -4.94 5.39 18.17
C LEU A 147 -4.05 5.81 17.01
N LYS A 148 -4.28 7.02 16.49
CA LYS A 148 -3.42 7.61 15.46
C LYS A 148 -2.24 8.31 16.12
N LEU A 149 -1.03 7.92 15.72
CA LEU A 149 0.23 8.44 16.25
C LEU A 149 1.10 8.96 15.11
N SER A 150 1.89 10.00 15.41
CA SER A 150 3.04 10.32 14.56
C SER A 150 4.13 9.26 14.76
N ARG A 151 5.06 9.16 13.81
CA ARG A 151 6.23 8.27 13.92
C ARG A 151 7.00 8.52 15.21
N ALA A 152 7.33 9.78 15.50
CA ALA A 152 8.03 10.16 16.74
C ALA A 152 7.27 9.75 18.01
N ALA A 153 5.95 9.85 18.02
CA ALA A 153 5.16 9.39 19.17
C ALA A 153 5.21 7.85 19.30
N ALA A 154 5.15 7.10 18.21
CA ALA A 154 5.30 5.65 18.25
C ALA A 154 6.73 5.21 18.65
N GLU A 155 7.76 5.93 18.22
CA GLU A 155 9.14 5.68 18.63
C GLU A 155 9.32 5.78 20.15
N SER A 156 8.64 6.76 20.77
CA SER A 156 8.62 6.89 22.24
C SER A 156 8.00 5.70 22.97
N LEU A 157 7.18 4.91 22.27
CA LEU A 157 6.58 3.66 22.74
C LEU A 157 7.42 2.43 22.37
N GLY A 158 8.61 2.61 21.77
CA GLY A 158 9.49 1.54 21.32
C GLY A 158 9.15 0.98 19.94
N LEU A 159 8.08 1.47 19.30
CA LEU A 159 7.67 1.09 17.94
C LEU A 159 8.48 1.89 16.91
N LEU A 160 9.32 1.21 16.14
CA LEU A 160 10.00 1.83 14.99
C LEU A 160 9.37 1.32 13.72
N ILE A 161 9.23 2.20 12.73
CA ILE A 161 8.63 1.86 11.46
C ILE A 161 9.26 2.68 10.35
N ALA A 162 9.67 2.01 9.28
CA ALA A 162 10.27 2.65 8.14
C ALA A 162 9.79 1.98 6.85
N SER A 163 9.70 2.77 5.79
CA SER A 163 9.51 2.25 4.45
C SER A 163 10.33 3.03 3.45
N LYS A 164 10.85 2.34 2.44
CA LYS A 164 11.70 2.92 1.41
C LYS A 164 11.49 2.17 0.11
N THR A 165 11.43 2.92 -0.99
CA THR A 165 11.46 2.34 -2.33
C THR A 165 12.78 2.73 -2.99
N GLN A 166 13.63 1.74 -3.29
CA GLN A 166 14.92 1.96 -3.95
C GLN A 166 15.11 0.92 -5.06
N ASN A 167 15.58 1.33 -6.23
CA ASN A 167 15.84 0.44 -7.37
C ASN A 167 14.64 -0.47 -7.72
N SER A 168 13.43 0.11 -7.70
CA SER A 168 12.16 -0.62 -7.95
C SER A 168 11.85 -1.74 -6.96
N ARG A 169 12.54 -1.78 -5.81
CA ARG A 169 12.24 -2.64 -4.68
C ARG A 169 11.68 -1.81 -3.55
N PHE A 170 10.60 -2.30 -2.97
CA PHE A 170 10.02 -1.77 -1.75
C PHE A 170 10.51 -2.57 -0.56
N CYS A 171 10.85 -1.86 0.50
CA CYS A 171 11.14 -2.40 1.81
C CYS A 171 10.27 -1.69 2.83
N TYR A 172 9.69 -2.46 3.72
CA TYR A 172 8.98 -1.98 4.90
C TYR A 172 9.48 -2.76 6.10
N GLU A 173 9.81 -2.03 7.15
CA GLU A 173 10.39 -2.59 8.37
C GLU A 173 9.62 -2.09 9.56
N ILE A 174 9.47 -2.97 10.53
CA ILE A 174 8.84 -2.63 11.79
C ILE A 174 9.50 -3.36 12.96
N ARG A 175 9.76 -2.61 14.02
CA ARG A 175 10.17 -3.13 15.34
C ARG A 175 9.01 -3.00 16.30
N ILE A 176 8.60 -4.12 16.87
CA ILE A 176 7.42 -4.24 17.72
C ILE A 176 7.86 -4.71 19.11
N PRO A 177 7.60 -3.93 20.17
CA PRO A 177 7.83 -4.38 21.53
C PRO A 177 7.02 -5.66 21.82
N LEU A 178 7.71 -6.69 22.30
CA LEU A 178 7.08 -7.93 22.80
C LEU A 178 6.51 -7.73 24.20
N THR A 179 7.05 -6.75 24.93
CA THR A 179 6.58 -6.29 26.25
C THR A 179 6.19 -4.82 26.18
N GLY A 180 5.00 -4.47 26.66
CA GLY A 180 4.48 -3.12 26.63
C GLY A 180 3.21 -2.96 27.44
N ASP A 181 2.65 -1.75 27.39
CA ASP A 181 1.43 -1.37 28.10
C ASP A 181 0.18 -1.76 27.28
N THR A 182 -0.61 -2.69 27.82
CA THR A 182 -1.86 -3.13 27.18
C THR A 182 -2.90 -2.03 27.11
N ALA A 183 -2.83 -1.00 27.97
CA ALA A 183 -3.77 0.11 27.97
C ALA A 183 -3.70 0.95 26.69
N ILE A 184 -2.53 0.96 26.03
CA ILE A 184 -2.31 1.61 24.73
C ILE A 184 -2.25 0.60 23.57
N GLY A 185 -2.66 -0.65 23.84
CA GLY A 185 -2.77 -1.70 22.84
C GLY A 185 -1.48 -2.47 22.56
N LEU A 186 -0.37 -2.21 23.25
CA LEU A 186 0.87 -2.95 23.02
C LEU A 186 0.79 -4.39 23.57
N PRO A 187 1.55 -5.33 22.98
CA PRO A 187 1.73 -6.66 23.54
C PRO A 187 2.21 -6.63 24.99
N ALA A 188 1.56 -7.39 25.88
CA ALA A 188 2.09 -7.65 27.22
C ALA A 188 2.37 -9.15 27.39
N GLY A 189 3.60 -9.48 27.75
CA GLY A 189 4.02 -10.85 28.05
C GLY A 189 5.41 -11.17 27.50
N ALA A 190 6.00 -12.27 27.95
CA ALA A 190 7.20 -12.81 27.34
C ALA A 190 6.78 -13.75 26.19
N TRP A 191 7.00 -13.32 24.95
CA TRP A 191 6.59 -14.07 23.76
C TRP A 191 7.61 -15.11 23.30
N CYS A 192 8.72 -15.26 24.02
CA CYS A 192 9.74 -16.26 23.71
C CYS A 192 9.12 -17.67 23.67
N ASP A 193 9.51 -18.48 22.69
CA ASP A 193 8.99 -19.83 22.45
C ASP A 193 7.48 -19.94 22.15
N SER A 194 6.81 -18.81 21.87
CA SER A 194 5.40 -18.80 21.49
C SER A 194 5.21 -18.80 19.97
N MET A 195 4.05 -19.30 19.55
CA MET A 195 3.57 -19.17 18.18
C MET A 195 2.83 -17.84 18.06
N ALA A 196 3.19 -17.05 17.05
CA ALA A 196 2.47 -15.84 16.68
C ALA A 196 1.94 -15.97 15.26
N ILE A 197 0.74 -15.46 15.03
CA ILE A 197 0.16 -15.31 13.69
C ILE A 197 0.33 -13.86 13.29
N VAL A 198 0.97 -13.64 12.16
CA VAL A 198 1.11 -12.33 11.53
C VAL A 198 0.17 -12.29 10.34
N SER A 199 -0.90 -11.51 10.46
CA SER A 199 -1.84 -11.24 9.37
C SER A 199 -1.41 -9.98 8.61
N PHE A 200 -1.57 -10.04 7.31
CA PHE A 200 -1.28 -8.97 6.38
C PHE A 200 -2.54 -8.54 5.65
N GLU A 201 -2.93 -7.26 5.74
CA GLU A 201 -4.10 -6.72 5.06
C GLU A 201 -3.83 -5.36 4.42
N SER A 202 -4.07 -5.21 3.13
CA SER A 202 -4.14 -3.90 2.47
C SER A 202 -5.59 -3.52 2.20
N GLU A 203 -5.91 -2.24 2.30
CA GLU A 203 -7.20 -1.73 1.84
C GLU A 203 -7.16 -1.46 0.33
N VAL A 204 -8.27 -1.73 -0.35
CA VAL A 204 -8.52 -1.21 -1.70
C VAL A 204 -9.84 -0.45 -1.62
N PRO A 205 -9.87 0.86 -1.95
CA PRO A 205 -11.11 1.61 -1.94
C PRO A 205 -12.14 0.95 -2.84
N ASP A 206 -13.38 0.87 -2.35
CA ASP A 206 -14.51 0.56 -3.20
C ASP A 206 -14.76 1.76 -4.14
N PHE A 207 -14.17 1.67 -5.35
CA PHE A 207 -14.29 2.70 -6.38
C PHE A 207 -15.69 2.75 -7.00
N GLU A 208 -16.58 1.77 -6.75
CA GLU A 208 -17.97 1.82 -7.24
C GLU A 208 -18.84 2.67 -6.35
N LYS A 209 -18.74 2.50 -5.03
CA LYS A 209 -19.51 3.31 -4.06
C LYS A 209 -19.15 4.79 -4.06
N ASN A 210 -17.96 5.13 -4.54
CA ASN A 210 -17.50 6.53 -4.63
C ASN A 210 -17.70 7.15 -6.02
N ARG A 211 -18.41 6.48 -6.94
CA ARG A 211 -18.90 7.17 -8.13
C ARG A 211 -19.94 8.18 -7.65
N PRO A 212 -19.79 9.47 -7.95
CA PRO A 212 -20.91 10.39 -7.79
C PRO A 212 -22.03 9.86 -8.68
N ASP A 213 -23.10 9.34 -8.08
CA ASP A 213 -24.33 8.98 -8.79
C ASP A 213 -24.93 10.19 -9.54
N ASP A 214 -24.44 11.39 -9.21
CA ASP A 214 -24.81 12.68 -9.80
C ASP A 214 -23.87 13.18 -10.91
N MET A 215 -23.16 12.31 -11.64
CA MET A 215 -22.82 12.73 -13.01
C MET A 215 -24.13 12.71 -13.79
N PRO A 216 -24.71 13.87 -14.17
CA PRO A 216 -25.95 13.87 -14.93
C PRO A 216 -25.71 13.01 -16.16
N LYS A 217 -26.42 11.87 -16.22
CA LYS A 217 -26.46 11.01 -17.40
C LYS A 217 -26.57 11.95 -18.57
N GLY A 218 -25.55 11.92 -19.43
CA GLY A 218 -25.47 12.79 -20.60
C GLY A 218 -26.85 12.85 -21.20
N ARG A 219 -27.47 14.02 -21.07
CA ARG A 219 -28.68 14.37 -21.77
C ARG A 219 -28.38 14.03 -23.21
N ASP A 220 -29.09 13.05 -23.77
CA ASP A 220 -28.97 12.64 -25.15
C ASP A 220 -28.93 13.92 -26.00
N GLY A 221 -27.73 14.26 -26.43
CA GLY A 221 -27.40 15.50 -27.10
C GLY A 221 -27.80 15.39 -28.55
N GLY A 222 -29.06 15.05 -28.82
CA GLY A 222 -29.78 15.43 -30.02
C GLY A 222 -30.03 16.94 -30.01
N GLY A 223 -28.95 17.71 -29.95
CA GLY A 223 -28.96 19.16 -30.02
C GLY A 223 -28.58 19.59 -31.42
N MET A 224 -29.58 19.66 -32.31
CA MET A 224 -29.54 20.57 -33.45
C MET A 224 -29.25 21.98 -32.91
N GLY A 225 -27.99 22.38 -32.91
CA GLY A 225 -27.64 23.79 -32.79
C GLY A 225 -28.15 24.53 -34.04
N PRO A 226 -28.81 25.69 -33.89
CA PRO A 226 -29.42 26.38 -35.00
C PRO A 226 -28.35 26.89 -35.99
N PRO A 227 -28.61 26.82 -37.30
CA PRO A 227 -27.77 27.49 -38.29
C PRO A 227 -28.12 28.98 -38.29
N GLY A 228 -27.10 29.83 -38.18
CA GLY A 228 -27.24 31.26 -38.47
C GLY A 228 -26.95 32.16 -37.29
N GLY A 229 -25.90 32.95 -37.44
CA GLY A 229 -25.48 33.95 -36.46
C GLY A 229 -24.36 34.82 -36.99
N SER A 230 -24.51 35.28 -38.23
CA SER A 230 -23.80 36.41 -38.81
C SER A 230 -24.09 37.69 -38.01
N GLY A 231 -23.05 38.38 -37.57
CA GLY A 231 -23.09 39.70 -36.93
C GLY A 231 -21.96 39.75 -35.88
N GLY A 232 -20.84 40.44 -36.09
CA GLY A 232 -20.78 41.85 -36.46
C GLY A 232 -20.63 42.67 -35.17
N PHE A 233 -19.77 43.69 -35.21
CA PHE A 233 -19.34 44.59 -34.11
C PHE A 233 -18.20 44.05 -33.23
N GLY A 234 -16.99 44.62 -33.19
CA GLY A 234 -16.56 45.97 -33.60
C GLY A 234 -16.12 46.77 -32.37
N GLY A 235 -14.89 47.29 -32.41
CA GLY A 235 -14.32 48.26 -31.46
C GLY A 235 -13.47 47.59 -30.38
N GLY A 236 -12.17 47.87 -30.21
CA GLY A 236 -11.36 49.02 -30.62
C GLY A 236 -10.68 49.62 -29.39
N SER A 237 -9.44 50.09 -29.58
CA SER A 237 -8.52 50.69 -28.58
C SER A 237 -7.83 49.69 -27.65
N GLY A 238 -6.52 49.64 -27.47
CA GLY A 238 -5.35 50.42 -27.89
C GLY A 238 -4.16 49.72 -27.19
N GLY A 239 -2.90 49.78 -27.59
CA GLY A 239 -2.10 50.82 -28.22
C GLY A 239 -0.78 50.83 -27.43
N GLY A 240 0.34 50.56 -28.11
CA GLY A 240 1.70 50.55 -27.55
C GLY A 240 2.35 49.16 -27.61
N GLY A 241 3.33 48.84 -28.44
CA GLY A 241 4.24 49.65 -29.25
C GLY A 241 5.67 49.51 -28.75
N PHE A 242 6.42 48.51 -29.25
CA PHE A 242 7.90 48.50 -29.35
C PHE A 242 8.28 47.53 -30.49
N SER A 243 8.75 48.06 -31.62
CA SER A 243 10.16 48.07 -32.05
C SER A 243 10.65 46.68 -32.51
N ARG A 244 10.62 46.43 -33.83
CA ARG A 244 11.74 46.55 -34.78
C ARG A 244 12.80 45.45 -34.64
N GLY A 245 12.75 44.50 -35.58
CA GLY A 245 13.87 43.67 -36.00
C GLY A 245 13.63 43.19 -37.44
N PRO A 246 14.52 43.48 -38.42
CA PRO A 246 14.33 43.14 -39.81
C PRO A 246 15.03 41.83 -40.20
N GLY A 247 14.43 41.09 -41.14
CA GLY A 247 15.01 39.91 -41.78
C GLY A 247 14.06 38.72 -41.63
N GLY A 248 13.63 38.04 -42.68
CA GLY A 248 14.05 37.99 -44.07
C GLY A 248 13.64 36.61 -44.58
N GLY A 249 13.10 36.54 -45.80
CA GLY A 249 12.70 35.28 -46.47
C GLY A 249 11.31 34.80 -46.04
N GLY A 250 10.31 34.75 -46.90
CA GLY A 250 10.36 34.24 -48.27
C GLY A 250 9.96 32.77 -48.22
N GLY A 251 8.68 32.47 -48.44
CA GLY A 251 8.17 31.10 -48.36
C GLY A 251 6.67 31.02 -48.50
N MET A 252 6.16 31.39 -49.68
CA MET A 252 4.82 31.02 -50.15
C MET A 252 4.76 29.49 -50.27
N GLY A 253 3.96 28.85 -49.41
CA GLY A 253 3.51 27.46 -49.55
C GLY A 253 2.00 27.43 -49.89
N PRO A 254 1.55 26.48 -50.71
CA PRO A 254 0.27 26.54 -51.43
C PRO A 254 -0.96 26.32 -50.52
N PRO A 255 -2.14 26.85 -50.91
CA PRO A 255 -3.41 26.50 -50.29
C PRO A 255 -3.90 25.19 -50.90
N GLY A 256 -3.67 24.07 -50.23
CA GLY A 256 -4.07 22.78 -50.78
C GLY A 256 -4.12 21.67 -49.74
N GLY A 257 -5.29 21.06 -49.62
CA GLY A 257 -5.42 19.70 -49.08
C GLY A 257 -6.23 19.63 -47.79
N GLY A 258 -7.55 19.48 -47.96
CA GLY A 258 -8.43 18.99 -46.91
C GLY A 258 -7.95 17.63 -46.41
N GLY A 259 -7.32 17.61 -45.24
CA GLY A 259 -7.15 16.42 -44.44
C GLY A 259 -8.32 16.34 -43.47
N HIS A 260 -9.26 15.45 -43.74
CA HIS A 260 -10.22 15.00 -42.73
C HIS A 260 -9.44 14.62 -41.47
N ARG A 261 -9.58 15.42 -40.41
CA ARG A 261 -9.14 15.06 -39.06
C ARG A 261 -9.95 13.82 -38.69
N GLY A 262 -9.35 12.65 -38.93
CA GLY A 262 -9.82 11.38 -38.42
C GLY A 262 -10.10 11.58 -36.94
N GLY A 263 -11.35 11.35 -36.55
CA GLY A 263 -11.77 11.38 -35.17
C GLY A 263 -10.91 10.41 -34.40
N GLY A 264 -9.90 10.95 -33.71
CA GLY A 264 -9.18 10.26 -32.66
C GLY A 264 -10.21 9.99 -31.57
N GLY A 265 -10.87 8.85 -31.69
CA GLY A 265 -11.68 8.31 -30.61
C GLY A 265 -10.83 8.37 -29.33
N PRO A 266 -11.43 8.76 -28.20
CA PRO A 266 -10.68 8.87 -26.96
C PRO A 266 -9.91 7.57 -26.75
N PRO A 267 -8.60 7.64 -26.42
CA PRO A 267 -7.76 6.46 -26.26
C PRO A 267 -8.54 5.47 -25.41
N GLY A 268 -8.77 4.28 -25.98
CA GLY A 268 -9.62 3.26 -25.39
C GLY A 268 -9.28 3.17 -23.91
N ARG A 269 -10.29 3.37 -23.06
CA ARG A 269 -10.13 3.29 -21.61
C ARG A 269 -9.51 1.94 -21.33
N MET A 270 -8.20 1.88 -21.13
CA MET A 270 -7.55 0.69 -20.62
C MET A 270 -8.28 0.41 -19.32
N SER A 271 -9.01 -0.69 -19.28
CA SER A 271 -9.62 -1.17 -18.05
C SER A 271 -8.47 -1.35 -17.08
N MET A 272 -8.25 -0.37 -16.21
CA MET A 272 -7.37 -0.57 -15.07
C MET A 272 -8.00 -1.70 -14.28
N GLU A 273 -7.44 -2.89 -14.45
CA GLU A 273 -7.72 -4.03 -13.63
C GLU A 273 -7.61 -3.57 -12.18
N ARG A 274 -8.71 -3.72 -11.43
CA ARG A 274 -8.74 -3.28 -10.04
C ARG A 274 -7.72 -4.11 -9.27
N PRO A 275 -6.83 -3.50 -8.49
CA PRO A 275 -5.97 -4.28 -7.62
C PRO A 275 -6.84 -5.03 -6.62
N GLU A 276 -6.55 -6.32 -6.43
CA GLU A 276 -7.21 -7.10 -5.38
C GLU A 276 -6.62 -6.74 -4.02
N PRO A 277 -7.42 -6.74 -2.93
CA PRO A 277 -6.88 -6.58 -1.58
C PRO A 277 -5.87 -7.67 -1.27
N ILE A 278 -4.68 -7.28 -0.82
CA ILE A 278 -3.71 -8.21 -0.28
C ILE A 278 -4.23 -8.70 1.06
N LYS A 279 -4.43 -10.01 1.18
CA LYS A 279 -4.79 -10.70 2.41
C LYS A 279 -3.97 -11.97 2.53
N GLY A 280 -3.35 -12.17 3.68
CA GLY A 280 -2.71 -13.43 4.00
C GLY A 280 -2.26 -13.48 5.45
N GLU A 281 -1.98 -14.66 5.95
CA GLU A 281 -1.48 -14.88 7.29
C GLU A 281 -0.28 -15.82 7.22
N ILE A 282 0.70 -15.59 8.09
CA ILE A 282 1.79 -16.52 8.34
C ILE A 282 1.80 -16.86 9.82
N THR A 283 2.22 -18.09 10.12
CA THR A 283 2.51 -18.50 11.49
C THR A 283 4.02 -18.45 11.69
N ILE A 284 4.46 -17.75 12.72
CA ILE A 284 5.87 -17.64 13.11
C ILE A 284 6.07 -18.29 14.47
N LYS A 285 7.19 -19.00 14.61
CA LYS A 285 7.69 -19.51 15.89
C LYS A 285 8.81 -18.61 16.34
N LEU A 286 8.64 -17.98 17.50
CA LEU A 286 9.63 -17.04 18.01
C LEU A 286 10.86 -17.78 18.55
N ALA A 287 12.05 -17.28 18.22
CA ALA A 287 13.33 -17.83 18.61
C ALA A 287 13.50 -17.79 20.13
N ARG A 288 14.04 -18.87 20.67
CA ARG A 288 14.49 -18.92 22.06
C ARG A 288 15.77 -18.13 22.22
N ILE A 289 15.80 -17.20 23.15
CA ILE A 289 16.99 -16.41 23.44
C ILE A 289 17.49 -16.77 24.83
N PRO A 290 18.65 -17.44 24.93
CA PRO A 290 19.21 -17.94 26.19
C PRO A 290 19.53 -16.80 27.14
#